data_AF-A0A6G3ULY8-F1
#
_entry.id   AF-A0A6G3ULY8-F1
#
_cell.length_a   1.000
_cell.length_b   1.000
_cell.length_c   1.000
_cell.angle_alpha   90.00
_cell.angle_beta   90.00
_cell.angle_gamma   90.00
#
_symmetry.space_group_name_H-M   'P 1'
#
loop_
_entity.id
_entity.type
_entity.pdbx_description
1 polymer ?
#
loop_
_entity_poly.entity_id
_entity_poly.type
_entity_poly.pdbx_seq_one_letter_code
_entity_poly.pdbx_strand_id
1 'polypeptide(L)'
;MDGMPSVLPDGEPVPDDGALPRHALEGAAGRPLGFYLHVPYCATRCGYCDFNTYTATELRGSGGALASRDNYAAHLIGEVRQARKVLGDDPRPVRTVFVGGGTPTLLAAADLVRMLAAVREEFGLAEDAEITTEANPESVGPDYLAELREGGFNRISFGMQSARQHVLKILDRTHTPGRPEACVAEARAAGFEHINLDLIYGTPGESDDDWRASLDAAIGAGPDHVSAYALIVEEGTGLARRIKRGEIPMTDDDAHADRYLIADEAMAAAGYSWYEVSNWARTPEGRCLHNELYWRGADWWGAGPGAHSHVGGVRWWNVKHPGAYAQALAEGRSPGAGREILSAEDRRVERILLELRLVDGCPLSLLAPAGLAAARRAVDDGLLEPAPFEDGRAVLTLRGRLLADAVVRDLVD
;
A
#
# COMPACT_ATOMS: atom_id res chain seq x y z
N MET A 1 18.41 -14.02 -18.70
CA MET A 1 17.65 -12.78 -18.48
C MET A 1 16.82 -13.03 -17.25
N ASP A 2 17.38 -12.75 -16.08
CA ASP A 2 16.67 -12.87 -14.81
C ASP A 2 15.49 -11.90 -14.85
N GLY A 3 14.28 -12.40 -14.60
CA GLY A 3 13.06 -11.59 -14.61
C GLY A 3 13.21 -10.41 -13.66
N MET A 4 12.87 -9.21 -14.13
CA MET A 4 12.74 -8.07 -13.22
C MET A 4 11.56 -8.34 -12.27
N PRO A 5 11.71 -8.12 -10.96
CA PRO A 5 10.57 -8.18 -10.05
C PRO A 5 9.43 -7.23 -10.51
N SER A 6 8.19 -7.55 -10.13
CA SER A 6 6.96 -6.78 -10.40
C SER A 6 6.54 -6.73 -11.89
N VAL A 7 6.69 -7.80 -12.68
CA VAL A 7 6.32 -7.79 -14.13
C VAL A 7 4.94 -7.14 -14.35
N LEU A 8 4.87 -6.13 -15.23
CA LEU A 8 3.61 -5.45 -15.52
C LEU A 8 2.65 -6.43 -16.19
N PRO A 9 1.33 -6.38 -15.90
CA PRO A 9 0.35 -7.20 -16.59
C PRO A 9 0.35 -6.92 -18.09
N ASP A 10 -0.11 -7.92 -18.86
CA ASP A 10 -0.55 -7.68 -20.24
C ASP A 10 -1.83 -6.83 -20.22
N GLY A 11 -2.02 -5.99 -21.24
CA GLY A 11 -3.20 -5.13 -21.31
C GLY A 11 -3.37 -4.46 -22.67
N GLU A 12 -4.52 -3.83 -22.85
CA GLU A 12 -4.79 -2.94 -23.98
C GLU A 12 -3.86 -1.72 -23.91
N PRO A 13 -3.46 -1.12 -25.04
CA PRO A 13 -2.72 0.12 -25.03
C PRO A 13 -3.54 1.26 -24.42
N VAL A 14 -2.90 2.11 -23.64
CA VAL A 14 -3.49 3.37 -23.16
C VAL A 14 -3.43 4.40 -24.28
N PRO A 15 -4.51 5.15 -24.55
CA PRO A 15 -4.47 6.27 -25.51
C PRO A 15 -3.37 7.28 -25.15
N ASP A 16 -2.77 7.93 -26.17
CA ASP A 16 -1.71 8.92 -25.96
C ASP A 16 -2.16 10.10 -25.08
N ASP A 17 -3.43 10.46 -25.09
CA ASP A 17 -3.99 11.51 -24.21
C ASP A 17 -4.39 11.00 -22.82
N GLY A 18 -4.34 9.68 -22.59
CA GLY A 18 -4.76 9.02 -21.37
C GLY A 18 -6.28 8.87 -21.21
N ALA A 19 -7.05 9.12 -22.27
CA ALA A 19 -8.51 9.15 -22.18
C ALA A 19 -9.10 7.83 -21.65
N LEU A 20 -10.05 7.97 -20.73
CA LEU A 20 -10.85 6.87 -20.22
C LEU A 20 -12.11 6.68 -21.06
N PRO A 21 -12.62 5.45 -21.21
CA PRO A 21 -13.93 5.23 -21.82
C PRO A 21 -15.02 5.95 -21.01
N ARG A 22 -16.04 6.47 -21.70
CA ARG A 22 -17.11 7.30 -21.10
C ARG A 22 -17.76 6.68 -19.85
N HIS A 23 -17.99 5.37 -19.88
CA HIS A 23 -18.62 4.65 -18.76
C HIS A 23 -17.79 4.71 -17.47
N ALA A 24 -16.48 4.97 -17.56
CA ALA A 24 -15.62 5.03 -16.38
C ALA A 24 -16.01 6.19 -15.46
N LEU A 25 -16.45 7.32 -16.04
CA LEU A 25 -16.85 8.52 -15.31
C LEU A 25 -18.33 8.53 -14.91
N GLU A 26 -19.13 7.56 -15.39
CA GLU A 26 -20.54 7.45 -15.02
C GLU A 26 -20.66 7.12 -13.52
N GLY A 27 -21.50 7.88 -12.81
CA GLY A 27 -21.68 7.69 -11.36
C GLY A 27 -20.45 8.02 -10.51
N ALA A 28 -19.41 8.66 -11.07
CA ALA A 28 -18.18 9.01 -10.37
C ALA A 28 -18.44 9.72 -9.03
N ALA A 29 -19.41 10.65 -8.98
CA ALA A 29 -19.79 11.37 -7.76
C ALA A 29 -20.17 10.49 -6.55
N GLY A 30 -20.57 9.23 -6.79
CA GLY A 30 -20.87 8.26 -5.72
C GLY A 30 -19.67 7.47 -5.20
N ARG A 31 -18.47 7.66 -5.79
CA ARG A 31 -17.25 6.95 -5.44
C ARG A 31 -16.19 7.92 -4.91
N PRO A 32 -15.58 7.66 -3.75
CA PRO A 32 -14.44 8.43 -3.27
C PRO A 32 -13.30 8.43 -4.29
N LEU A 33 -12.55 9.53 -4.35
CA LEU A 33 -11.35 9.68 -5.18
C LEU A 33 -10.11 9.78 -4.29
N GLY A 34 -9.14 8.89 -4.52
CA GLY A 34 -7.81 8.95 -3.91
C GLY A 34 -6.70 9.26 -4.92
N PHE A 35 -5.55 9.68 -4.43
CA PHE A 35 -4.31 9.79 -5.20
C PHE A 35 -3.22 8.96 -4.55
N TYR A 36 -2.51 8.19 -5.35
CA TYR A 36 -1.26 7.54 -4.95
C TYR A 36 -0.11 8.16 -5.71
N LEU A 37 0.87 8.72 -5.00
CA LEU A 37 2.02 9.39 -5.57
C LEU A 37 3.23 8.48 -5.35
N HIS A 38 3.59 7.71 -6.37
CA HIS A 38 4.71 6.79 -6.30
C HIS A 38 6.03 7.58 -6.31
N VAL A 39 6.98 7.24 -5.44
CA VAL A 39 8.36 7.75 -5.47
C VAL A 39 9.31 6.56 -5.62
N PRO A 40 9.97 6.39 -6.77
CA PRO A 40 10.64 5.14 -7.12
C PRO A 40 12.07 5.03 -6.56
N TYR A 41 12.52 5.95 -5.71
CA TYR A 41 13.93 6.02 -5.29
C TYR A 41 14.18 5.30 -3.98
N CYS A 42 15.24 4.50 -3.95
CA CYS A 42 15.76 3.87 -2.73
C CYS A 42 17.27 4.12 -2.58
N ALA A 43 17.75 4.18 -1.34
CA ALA A 43 19.19 4.21 -1.06
C ALA A 43 19.84 2.86 -1.39
N THR A 44 19.15 1.78 -1.02
CA THR A 44 19.51 0.39 -1.29
C THR A 44 18.26 -0.40 -1.67
N ARG A 45 18.42 -1.46 -2.46
CA ARG A 45 17.33 -2.39 -2.74
C ARG A 45 17.34 -3.51 -1.69
N CYS A 46 16.33 -3.55 -0.84
CA CYS A 46 16.17 -4.64 0.12
C CYS A 46 15.95 -5.97 -0.62
N GLY A 47 16.55 -7.06 -0.13
CA GLY A 47 16.53 -8.35 -0.82
C GLY A 47 15.13 -8.93 -1.01
N TYR A 48 14.18 -8.60 -0.13
CA TYR A 48 12.78 -9.05 -0.20
C TYR A 48 11.87 -8.14 -1.04
N CYS A 49 12.31 -6.91 -1.33
CA CYS A 49 11.45 -5.90 -1.94
C CYS A 49 11.22 -6.19 -3.42
N ASP A 50 9.95 -6.34 -3.79
CA ASP A 50 9.47 -6.54 -5.15
C ASP A 50 8.94 -5.24 -5.80
N PHE A 51 8.85 -4.15 -5.04
CA PHE A 51 8.34 -2.87 -5.52
C PHE A 51 9.20 -2.26 -6.65
N ASN A 52 8.56 -1.42 -7.47
CA ASN A 52 9.19 -0.68 -8.56
C ASN A 52 10.16 0.41 -8.05
N THR A 53 11.36 0.00 -7.64
CA THR A 53 12.34 0.89 -6.99
C THR A 53 13.69 0.90 -7.68
N TYR A 54 14.41 2.00 -7.57
CA TYR A 54 15.67 2.25 -8.24
C TYR A 54 16.66 2.93 -7.30
N THR A 55 17.88 2.40 -7.28
CA THR A 55 19.03 3.02 -6.65
C THR A 55 19.71 4.01 -7.61
N ALA A 56 20.52 4.92 -7.05
CA ALA A 56 21.29 5.87 -7.85
C ALA A 56 22.26 5.20 -8.84
N THR A 57 22.68 3.94 -8.61
CA THR A 57 23.56 3.21 -9.53
C THR A 57 22.78 2.64 -10.71
N GLU A 58 21.58 2.11 -10.46
CA GLU A 58 20.71 1.53 -11.50
C GLU A 58 20.26 2.59 -12.52
N LEU A 59 20.07 3.85 -12.08
CA LEU A 59 19.63 4.95 -12.95
C LEU A 59 20.76 5.57 -13.80
N ARG A 60 22.04 5.32 -13.47
CA ARG A 60 23.18 5.88 -14.23
C ARG A 60 23.44 5.18 -15.57
N GLY A 61 22.98 3.94 -15.73
CA GLY A 61 23.26 3.11 -16.92
C GLY A 61 22.28 3.29 -18.09
N SER A 62 21.10 3.87 -17.85
CA SER A 62 19.97 3.87 -18.78
C SER A 62 19.45 5.29 -19.01
N GLY A 63 20.13 6.07 -19.87
CA GLY A 63 19.63 7.39 -20.31
C GLY A 63 19.44 8.41 -19.19
N GLY A 64 20.18 8.28 -18.08
CA GLY A 64 20.01 8.97 -16.79
C GLY A 64 20.18 10.50 -16.77
N ALA A 65 20.07 11.18 -17.91
CA ALA A 65 20.03 12.65 -17.96
C ALA A 65 18.61 13.22 -17.80
N LEU A 66 17.55 12.41 -18.00
CA LEU A 66 16.16 12.90 -18.02
C LEU A 66 15.43 12.80 -16.67
N ALA A 67 15.84 11.92 -15.75
CA ALA A 67 15.14 11.71 -14.47
C ALA A 67 16.13 11.64 -13.29
N SER A 68 15.95 12.53 -12.32
CA SER A 68 16.70 12.60 -11.06
C SER A 68 15.76 12.92 -9.90
N ARG A 69 16.25 12.79 -8.66
CA ARG A 69 15.48 13.22 -7.47
C ARG A 69 15.08 14.70 -7.59
N ASP A 70 15.99 15.56 -8.03
CA ASP A 70 15.81 17.02 -8.08
C ASP A 70 14.71 17.48 -9.05
N ASN A 71 14.49 16.73 -10.15
CA ASN A 71 13.48 17.08 -11.15
C ASN A 71 12.21 16.22 -11.05
N TYR A 72 12.18 15.23 -10.15
CA TYR A 72 11.10 14.26 -10.05
C TYR A 72 9.74 14.89 -9.74
N ALA A 73 9.69 15.81 -8.78
CA ALA A 73 8.46 16.50 -8.41
C ALA A 73 7.81 17.20 -9.61
N ALA A 74 8.60 17.79 -10.51
CA ALA A 74 8.06 18.44 -11.71
C ALA A 74 7.40 17.44 -12.67
N HIS A 75 7.99 16.25 -12.85
CA HIS A 75 7.37 15.20 -13.67
C HIS A 75 6.07 14.71 -13.05
N LEU A 76 6.04 14.41 -11.75
CA LEU A 76 4.82 13.95 -11.08
C LEU A 76 3.70 15.00 -11.12
N ILE A 77 4.03 16.28 -10.90
CA ILE A 77 3.07 17.39 -11.07
C ILE A 77 2.55 17.46 -12.51
N GLY A 78 3.40 17.17 -13.50
CA GLY A 78 2.98 17.06 -14.91
C GLY A 78 1.90 15.99 -15.12
N GLU A 79 2.03 14.83 -14.48
CA GLU A 79 1.00 13.79 -14.54
C GLU A 79 -0.28 14.18 -13.79
N VAL A 80 -0.19 14.83 -12.62
CA VAL A 80 -1.39 15.34 -11.91
C VAL A 80 -2.20 16.29 -12.80
N ARG A 81 -1.53 17.16 -13.56
CA ARG A 81 -2.17 18.02 -14.56
C ARG A 81 -2.76 17.24 -15.72
N GLN A 82 -2.12 16.15 -16.14
CA GLN A 82 -2.70 15.24 -17.13
C GLN A 82 -3.95 14.55 -16.58
N ALA A 83 -3.93 14.10 -15.33
CA ALA A 83 -5.08 13.50 -14.65
C ALA A 83 -6.30 14.43 -14.71
N ARG A 84 -6.10 15.74 -14.47
CA ARG A 84 -7.20 16.72 -14.56
C ARG A 84 -7.74 16.87 -15.98
N LYS A 85 -6.88 16.79 -17.01
CA LYS A 85 -7.36 16.77 -18.41
C LYS A 85 -8.19 15.53 -18.72
N VAL A 86 -7.81 14.37 -18.17
CA VAL A 86 -8.49 13.09 -18.39
C VAL A 86 -9.81 13.01 -17.63
N LEU A 87 -9.83 13.42 -16.36
CA LEU A 87 -11.02 13.41 -15.50
C LEU A 87 -11.95 14.60 -15.74
N GLY A 88 -11.47 15.64 -16.42
CA GLY A 88 -12.24 16.83 -16.79
C GLY A 88 -12.75 17.61 -15.58
N ASP A 89 -14.00 18.05 -15.65
CA ASP A 89 -14.68 18.83 -14.61
C ASP A 89 -15.19 17.95 -13.45
N ASP A 90 -14.50 16.85 -13.14
CA ASP A 90 -14.80 16.02 -11.97
C ASP A 90 -14.83 16.91 -10.71
N PRO A 91 -16.00 17.06 -10.05
CA PRO A 91 -16.18 17.99 -8.95
C PRO A 91 -15.76 17.37 -7.61
N ARG A 92 -15.35 16.09 -7.59
CA ARG A 92 -15.03 15.40 -6.34
C ARG A 92 -13.77 15.98 -5.71
N PRO A 93 -13.84 16.43 -4.45
CA PRO A 93 -12.62 16.68 -3.71
C PRO A 93 -11.89 15.36 -3.45
N VAL A 94 -10.56 15.38 -3.49
CA VAL A 94 -9.74 14.20 -3.18
C VAL A 94 -9.84 13.89 -1.70
N ARG A 95 -10.15 12.64 -1.36
CA ARG A 95 -10.31 12.18 0.02
C ARG A 95 -9.03 11.64 0.63
N THR A 96 -8.16 11.06 -0.18
CA THR A 96 -6.87 10.55 0.30
C THR A 96 -5.74 10.87 -0.67
N VAL A 97 -4.58 11.24 -0.15
CA VAL A 97 -3.33 11.31 -0.91
C VAL A 97 -2.30 10.46 -0.17
N PHE A 98 -1.71 9.48 -0.84
CA PHE A 98 -0.71 8.60 -0.25
C PHE A 98 0.57 8.65 -1.06
N VAL A 99 1.66 9.11 -0.46
CA VAL A 99 2.98 9.13 -1.07
C VAL A 99 3.76 7.91 -0.60
N GLY A 100 4.05 6.99 -1.51
CA GLY A 100 4.70 5.72 -1.17
C GLY A 100 5.66 5.24 -2.26
N GLY A 101 6.09 3.98 -2.16
CA GLY A 101 6.87 3.31 -3.21
C GLY A 101 8.23 2.85 -2.69
N GLY A 102 9.31 3.51 -3.14
CA GLY A 102 10.64 3.26 -2.62
C GLY A 102 10.86 3.91 -1.26
N THR A 103 11.34 5.14 -1.26
CA THR A 103 11.49 5.94 -0.04
C THR A 103 11.15 7.39 -0.39
N PRO A 104 9.88 7.80 -0.23
CA PRO A 104 9.45 9.18 -0.49
C PRO A 104 10.36 10.23 0.16
N THR A 105 10.80 9.94 1.39
CA THR A 105 11.65 10.80 2.20
C THR A 105 13.12 10.86 1.76
N LEU A 106 13.47 10.25 0.63
CA LEU A 106 14.68 10.62 -0.11
C LEU A 106 14.46 11.89 -0.94
N LEU A 107 13.25 12.31 -1.24
CA LEU A 107 13.04 13.64 -1.81
C LEU A 107 13.12 14.69 -0.69
N ALA A 108 13.39 15.94 -1.06
CA ALA A 108 13.27 17.03 -0.10
C ALA A 108 11.80 17.13 0.37
N ALA A 109 11.56 17.53 1.62
CA ALA A 109 10.19 17.68 2.13
C ALA A 109 9.38 18.65 1.25
N ALA A 110 10.00 19.78 0.85
CA ALA A 110 9.47 20.72 -0.13
C ALA A 110 8.97 20.06 -1.42
N ASP A 111 9.62 19.00 -1.91
CA ASP A 111 9.17 18.29 -3.12
C ASP A 111 7.87 17.55 -2.88
N LEU A 112 7.75 16.83 -1.75
CA LEU A 112 6.52 16.16 -1.35
C LEU A 112 5.37 17.17 -1.18
N VAL A 113 5.66 18.30 -0.54
CA VAL A 113 4.69 19.39 -0.35
C VAL A 113 4.26 19.99 -1.68
N ARG A 114 5.18 20.22 -2.63
CA ARG A 114 4.82 20.71 -3.98
C ARG A 114 3.95 19.72 -4.76
N MET A 115 4.22 18.42 -4.64
CA MET A 115 3.40 17.39 -5.29
C MET A 115 1.99 17.34 -4.71
N LEU A 116 1.85 17.39 -3.38
CA LEU A 116 0.55 17.51 -2.71
C LEU A 116 -0.18 18.80 -3.09
N ALA A 117 0.53 19.93 -3.16
CA ALA A 117 -0.03 21.22 -3.55
C ALA A 117 -0.64 21.16 -4.95
N ALA A 118 0.03 20.49 -5.91
CA ALA A 118 -0.55 20.26 -7.23
C ALA A 118 -1.86 19.45 -7.14
N VAL A 119 -1.93 18.35 -6.38
CA VAL A 119 -3.20 17.62 -6.21
C VAL A 119 -4.29 18.53 -5.63
N ARG A 120 -3.96 19.36 -4.64
CA ARG A 120 -4.89 20.31 -4.01
C ARG A 120 -5.37 21.40 -4.97
N GLU A 121 -4.47 22.02 -5.73
CA GLU A 121 -4.81 23.06 -6.72
C GLU A 121 -5.67 22.49 -7.84
N GLU A 122 -5.29 21.32 -8.30
CA GLU A 122 -5.83 20.72 -9.49
C GLU A 122 -7.15 20.04 -9.17
N PHE A 123 -7.35 19.40 -8.01
CA PHE A 123 -8.57 18.65 -7.64
C PHE A 123 -9.34 19.14 -6.41
N GLY A 124 -8.73 19.96 -5.57
CA GLY A 124 -9.23 20.22 -4.21
C GLY A 124 -9.06 19.01 -3.29
N LEU A 125 -9.12 19.26 -1.98
CA LEU A 125 -9.07 18.23 -0.94
C LEU A 125 -10.37 18.28 -0.13
N ALA A 126 -10.83 17.12 0.34
CA ALA A 126 -11.90 17.07 1.33
C ALA A 126 -11.44 17.72 2.65
N GLU A 127 -12.36 18.24 3.44
CA GLU A 127 -12.03 18.88 4.74
C GLU A 127 -11.34 17.91 5.70
N ASP A 128 -11.74 16.63 5.64
CA ASP A 128 -11.21 15.51 6.41
C ASP A 128 -10.23 14.63 5.59
N ALA A 129 -9.58 15.19 4.57
CA ALA A 129 -8.70 14.40 3.71
C ALA A 129 -7.51 13.79 4.47
N GLU A 130 -7.24 12.50 4.23
CA GLU A 130 -6.07 11.81 4.77
C GLU A 130 -4.88 11.99 3.82
N ILE A 131 -3.81 12.61 4.31
CA ILE A 131 -2.60 12.92 3.55
C ILE A 131 -1.42 12.21 4.20
N THR A 132 -1.00 11.13 3.57
CA THR A 132 -0.01 10.18 4.09
C THR A 132 1.29 10.22 3.30
N THR A 133 2.42 10.08 3.99
CA THR A 133 3.67 9.68 3.36
C THR A 133 4.30 8.49 4.08
N GLU A 134 4.87 7.57 3.31
CA GLU A 134 5.83 6.60 3.83
C GLU A 134 7.18 7.27 4.08
N ALA A 135 7.90 6.80 5.09
CA ALA A 135 9.18 7.31 5.51
C ALA A 135 10.12 6.19 5.97
N ASN A 136 11.39 6.28 5.57
CA ASN A 136 12.44 5.50 6.19
C ASN A 136 12.90 6.22 7.48
N PRO A 137 12.93 5.55 8.64
CA PRO A 137 13.40 6.14 9.90
C PRO A 137 14.77 6.85 9.82
N GLU A 138 15.66 6.38 8.94
CA GLU A 138 17.01 6.95 8.77
C GLU A 138 17.06 8.19 7.87
N SER A 139 15.95 8.58 7.25
CA SER A 139 15.89 9.65 6.24
C SER A 139 15.16 10.90 6.70
N VAL A 140 14.62 10.90 7.91
CA VAL A 140 13.85 12.01 8.46
C VAL A 140 14.45 12.50 9.77
N GLY A 141 14.16 13.75 10.10
CA GLY A 141 14.40 14.35 11.41
C GLY A 141 13.36 15.45 11.69
N PRO A 142 13.44 16.11 12.85
CA PRO A 142 12.41 17.07 13.29
C PRO A 142 12.06 18.15 12.28
N ASP A 143 13.06 18.80 11.65
CA ASP A 143 12.82 19.87 10.67
C ASP A 143 12.09 19.36 9.42
N TYR A 144 12.44 18.16 8.95
CA TYR A 144 11.79 17.52 7.81
C TYR A 144 10.31 17.23 8.11
N LEU A 145 10.05 16.69 9.31
CA LEU A 145 8.69 16.36 9.76
C LEU A 145 7.83 17.62 9.95
N ALA A 146 8.42 18.69 10.50
CA ALA A 146 7.75 19.98 10.64
C ALA A 146 7.36 20.55 9.27
N GLU A 147 8.27 20.53 8.29
CA GLU A 147 8.00 21.02 6.94
C GLU A 147 6.88 20.22 6.25
N LEU A 148 6.86 18.89 6.41
CA LEU A 148 5.75 18.06 5.91
C LEU A 148 4.42 18.43 6.58
N ARG A 149 4.42 18.59 7.90
CA ARG A 149 3.19 18.94 8.64
C ARG A 149 2.65 20.29 8.19
N GLU A 150 3.51 21.30 8.07
CA GLU A 150 3.18 22.63 7.56
C GLU A 150 2.64 22.58 6.12
N GLY A 151 3.19 21.68 5.29
CA GLY A 151 2.70 21.43 3.94
C GLY A 151 1.35 20.72 3.84
N GLY A 152 0.82 20.21 4.96
CA GLY A 152 -0.51 19.62 5.06
C GLY A 152 -0.54 18.09 5.12
N PHE A 153 0.60 17.41 5.29
CA PHE A 153 0.60 15.99 5.65
C PHE A 153 0.05 15.84 7.07
N ASN A 154 -0.82 14.87 7.31
CA ASN A 154 -1.42 14.61 8.63
C ASN A 154 -1.24 13.16 9.09
N ARG A 155 -0.76 12.27 8.21
CA ARG A 155 -0.41 10.88 8.51
C ARG A 155 1.00 10.54 8.01
N ILE A 156 1.71 9.69 8.75
CA ILE A 156 3.03 9.17 8.35
C ILE A 156 3.20 7.69 8.68
N SER A 157 3.85 6.94 7.79
CA SER A 157 4.18 5.53 7.99
C SER A 157 5.68 5.32 8.06
N PHE A 158 6.19 4.70 9.13
CA PHE A 158 7.61 4.37 9.25
C PHE A 158 7.85 2.89 9.07
N GLY A 159 8.74 2.57 8.13
CA GLY A 159 9.17 1.20 7.90
C GLY A 159 10.14 0.69 8.97
N MET A 160 9.64 0.12 10.08
CA MET A 160 10.44 -0.45 11.18
C MET A 160 10.94 -1.87 10.88
N GLN A 161 10.07 -2.70 10.31
CA GLN A 161 10.24 -4.12 9.97
C GLN A 161 10.44 -5.04 11.19
N SER A 162 11.48 -4.81 11.99
CA SER A 162 11.81 -5.59 13.19
C SER A 162 12.66 -4.78 14.15
N ALA A 163 12.54 -5.04 15.46
CA ALA A 163 13.45 -4.48 16.48
C ALA A 163 14.77 -5.27 16.58
N ARG A 164 14.91 -6.38 15.84
CA ARG A 164 15.98 -7.36 16.01
C ARG A 164 17.00 -7.25 14.89
N GLN A 165 18.23 -6.86 15.25
CA GLN A 165 19.27 -6.56 14.26
C GLN A 165 19.60 -7.74 13.33
N HIS A 166 19.57 -8.97 13.83
CA HIS A 166 19.85 -10.14 12.99
C HIS A 166 18.73 -10.39 11.98
N VAL A 167 17.46 -10.12 12.34
CA VAL A 167 16.30 -10.16 11.44
C VAL A 167 16.43 -9.08 10.37
N LEU A 168 16.69 -7.82 10.77
CA LEU A 168 16.91 -6.71 9.84
C LEU A 168 18.03 -6.99 8.84
N LYS A 169 19.10 -7.65 9.27
CA LYS A 169 20.21 -8.05 8.39
C LYS A 169 19.78 -9.04 7.30
N ILE A 170 18.83 -9.95 7.59
CA ILE A 170 18.28 -10.86 6.58
C ILE A 170 17.44 -10.09 5.56
N LEU A 171 16.70 -9.08 6.03
CA LEU A 171 15.89 -8.19 5.20
C LEU A 171 16.70 -7.11 4.43
N ASP A 172 18.03 -7.12 4.54
CA ASP A 172 18.93 -6.08 4.00
C ASP A 172 18.52 -4.66 4.45
N ARG A 173 18.00 -4.56 5.68
CA ARG A 173 17.63 -3.31 6.35
C ARG A 173 18.71 -2.93 7.34
N THR A 174 18.92 -1.63 7.49
CA THR A 174 19.80 -1.08 8.53
C THR A 174 19.03 0.04 9.22
N HIS A 175 18.72 -0.20 10.49
CA HIS A 175 18.17 0.81 11.38
C HIS A 175 19.12 0.98 12.57
N THR A 176 19.32 2.23 12.95
CA THR A 176 19.90 2.55 14.24
C THR A 176 18.94 2.05 15.33
N PRO A 177 19.40 1.27 16.32
CA PRO A 177 18.52 0.77 17.38
C PRO A 177 17.74 1.90 18.06
N GLY A 178 16.42 1.72 18.21
CA GLY A 178 15.53 2.73 18.80
C GLY A 178 15.14 3.89 17.86
N ARG A 179 15.66 3.93 16.62
CA ARG A 179 15.37 5.02 15.68
C ARG A 179 13.89 5.07 15.27
N PRO A 180 13.23 3.97 14.88
CA PRO A 180 11.80 3.99 14.56
C PRO A 180 10.94 4.56 15.69
N GLU A 181 11.22 4.18 16.94
CA GLU A 181 10.52 4.64 18.13
C GLU A 181 10.74 6.14 18.37
N ALA A 182 11.98 6.61 18.18
CA ALA A 182 12.29 8.04 18.20
C ALA A 182 11.54 8.81 17.10
N CYS A 183 11.42 8.26 15.88
CA CYS A 183 10.63 8.87 14.81
C CYS A 183 9.16 9.05 15.20
N VAL A 184 8.56 8.09 15.91
CA VAL A 184 7.18 8.21 16.39
C VAL A 184 7.05 9.40 17.35
N ALA A 185 7.98 9.54 18.29
CA ALA A 185 7.98 10.68 19.22
C ALA A 185 8.20 12.02 18.48
N GLU A 186 9.12 12.06 17.53
CA GLU A 186 9.41 13.25 16.71
C GLU A 186 8.21 13.66 15.83
N ALA A 187 7.56 12.70 15.16
CA ALA A 187 6.39 12.96 14.34
C ALA A 187 5.21 13.45 15.19
N ARG A 188 5.01 12.85 16.37
CA ARG A 188 4.00 13.33 17.33
C ARG A 188 4.30 14.74 17.79
N ALA A 189 5.56 15.07 18.09
CA ALA A 189 5.97 16.41 18.47
C ALA A 189 5.81 17.44 17.33
N ALA A 190 6.01 17.03 16.08
CA ALA A 190 5.73 17.85 14.90
C ALA A 190 4.23 18.06 14.65
N GLY A 191 3.34 17.31 15.34
CA GLY A 191 1.90 17.48 15.28
C GLY A 191 1.19 16.57 14.27
N PHE A 192 1.82 15.47 13.83
CA PHE A 192 1.11 14.43 13.07
C PHE A 192 -0.02 13.83 13.92
N GLU A 193 -1.18 13.69 13.30
CA GLU A 193 -2.39 13.15 13.94
C GLU A 193 -2.33 11.62 13.97
N HIS A 194 -1.81 11.03 12.87
CA HIS A 194 -1.74 9.59 12.67
C HIS A 194 -0.33 9.12 12.31
N ILE A 195 0.16 8.10 13.00
CA ILE A 195 1.50 7.55 12.91
C ILE A 195 1.39 6.03 12.87
N ASN A 196 1.98 5.44 11.83
CA ASN A 196 2.10 3.99 11.66
C ASN A 196 3.54 3.50 11.83
N LEU A 197 3.69 2.28 12.35
CA LEU A 197 4.90 1.47 12.22
C LEU A 197 4.59 0.22 11.38
N ASP A 198 5.33 0.04 10.29
CA ASP A 198 5.26 -1.18 9.48
C ASP A 198 6.23 -2.24 10.02
N LEU A 199 5.71 -3.44 10.24
CA LEU A 199 6.44 -4.63 10.69
C LEU A 199 6.33 -5.75 9.66
N ILE A 200 7.35 -6.63 9.63
CA ILE A 200 7.37 -7.84 8.81
C ILE A 200 7.69 -9.02 9.73
N TYR A 201 6.80 -10.01 9.77
CA TYR A 201 6.99 -11.24 10.54
C TYR A 201 7.21 -12.44 9.61
N GLY A 202 7.83 -13.50 10.15
CA GLY A 202 8.14 -14.69 9.37
C GLY A 202 9.43 -14.55 8.58
N THR A 203 10.37 -13.74 9.05
CA THR A 203 11.70 -13.66 8.43
C THR A 203 12.49 -14.93 8.74
N PRO A 204 13.22 -15.53 7.77
CA PRO A 204 14.03 -16.71 8.04
C PRO A 204 15.03 -16.52 9.17
N GLY A 205 14.96 -17.39 10.18
CA GLY A 205 15.78 -17.32 11.39
C GLY A 205 15.21 -16.44 12.51
N GLU A 206 14.08 -15.78 12.29
CA GLU A 206 13.32 -15.09 13.34
C GLU A 206 12.68 -16.11 14.28
N SER A 207 12.85 -15.92 15.59
CA SER A 207 12.15 -16.67 16.63
C SER A 207 10.89 -15.94 17.10
N ASP A 208 10.02 -16.63 17.83
CA ASP A 208 8.82 -15.99 18.37
C ASP A 208 9.14 -14.96 19.45
N ASP A 209 10.26 -15.13 20.18
CA ASP A 209 10.74 -14.13 21.14
C ASP A 209 11.26 -12.88 20.42
N ASP A 210 11.87 -13.04 19.25
CA ASP A 210 12.29 -11.92 18.40
C ASP A 210 11.07 -11.15 17.86
N TRP A 211 10.02 -11.87 17.48
CA TRP A 211 8.76 -11.29 17.03
C TRP A 211 8.06 -10.53 18.17
N ARG A 212 7.89 -11.15 19.34
CA ARG A 212 7.33 -10.49 20.54
C ARG A 212 8.11 -9.24 20.93
N ALA A 213 9.44 -9.30 20.91
CA ALA A 213 10.26 -8.13 21.20
C ALA A 213 10.06 -6.98 20.18
N SER A 214 9.77 -7.31 18.91
CA SER A 214 9.47 -6.31 17.89
C SER A 214 8.08 -5.69 18.09
N LEU A 215 7.08 -6.50 18.46
CA LEU A 215 5.75 -6.04 18.84
C LEU A 215 5.80 -5.15 20.09
N ASP A 216 6.52 -5.56 21.14
CA ASP A 216 6.68 -4.80 22.38
C ASP A 216 7.32 -3.42 22.11
N ALA A 217 8.34 -3.37 21.26
CA ALA A 217 8.98 -2.13 20.86
C ALA A 217 8.03 -1.22 20.08
N ALA A 218 7.31 -1.77 19.08
CA ALA A 218 6.36 -1.01 18.28
C ALA A 218 5.19 -0.48 19.13
N ILE A 219 4.57 -1.33 19.95
CA ILE A 219 3.48 -0.96 20.87
C ILE A 219 3.97 0.06 21.90
N GLY A 220 5.17 -0.14 22.45
CA GLY A 220 5.80 0.74 23.44
C GLY A 220 6.11 2.14 22.90
N ALA A 221 6.38 2.27 21.59
CA ALA A 221 6.51 3.57 20.93
C ALA A 221 5.18 4.34 20.84
N GLY A 222 4.05 3.65 21.00
CA GLY A 222 2.71 4.23 21.02
C GLY A 222 2.25 4.86 19.70
N PRO A 223 2.41 4.22 18.52
CA PRO A 223 1.72 4.65 17.30
C PRO A 223 0.20 4.44 17.45
N ASP A 224 -0.62 5.17 16.71
CA ASP A 224 -2.07 4.93 16.65
C ASP A 224 -2.45 3.79 15.70
N HIS A 225 -1.52 3.40 14.82
CA HIS A 225 -1.69 2.35 13.83
C HIS A 225 -0.46 1.45 13.75
N VAL A 226 -0.66 0.16 13.53
CA VAL A 226 0.43 -0.79 13.24
C VAL A 226 0.03 -1.67 12.08
N SER A 227 0.92 -1.76 11.10
CA SER A 227 0.86 -2.74 10.02
C SER A 227 1.80 -3.90 10.34
N ALA A 228 1.33 -5.14 10.24
CA ALA A 228 2.19 -6.32 10.35
C ALA A 228 1.92 -7.26 9.17
N TYR A 229 2.91 -7.40 8.29
CA TYR A 229 2.84 -8.21 7.09
C TYR A 229 3.60 -9.52 7.26
N ALA A 230 3.03 -10.62 6.77
CA ALA A 230 3.81 -11.83 6.55
C ALA A 230 4.89 -11.54 5.50
N LEU A 231 6.12 -12.00 5.72
CA LEU A 231 7.15 -11.95 4.69
C LEU A 231 6.76 -12.86 3.53
N ILE A 232 6.41 -12.27 2.39
CA ILE A 232 6.18 -12.99 1.14
C ILE A 232 7.48 -13.05 0.35
N VAL A 233 7.81 -14.24 -0.16
CA VAL A 233 9.01 -14.46 -0.97
C VAL A 233 8.63 -14.42 -2.46
N GLU A 234 8.78 -13.24 -3.05
CA GLU A 234 8.42 -13.02 -4.45
C GLU A 234 9.51 -13.51 -5.42
N GLU A 235 9.08 -14.12 -6.52
CA GLU A 235 10.00 -14.52 -7.59
C GLU A 235 10.74 -13.31 -8.18
N GLY A 236 12.03 -13.49 -8.49
CA GLY A 236 12.88 -12.40 -9.02
C GLY A 236 13.54 -11.52 -7.95
N THR A 237 13.17 -11.66 -6.68
CA THR A 237 13.81 -10.93 -5.57
C THR A 237 15.21 -11.47 -5.21
N GLY A 238 15.98 -10.68 -4.45
CA GLY A 238 17.26 -11.13 -3.89
C GLY A 238 17.09 -12.29 -2.90
N LEU A 239 16.05 -12.22 -2.07
CA LEU A 239 15.72 -13.23 -1.07
C LEU A 239 15.34 -14.56 -1.72
N ALA A 240 14.45 -14.56 -2.72
CA ALA A 240 14.09 -15.76 -3.46
C ALA A 240 15.31 -16.46 -4.09
N ARG A 241 16.26 -15.68 -4.61
CA ARG A 241 17.51 -16.23 -5.16
C ARG A 241 18.39 -16.88 -4.08
N ARG A 242 18.47 -16.30 -2.87
CA ARG A 242 19.24 -16.87 -1.75
C ARG A 242 18.59 -18.17 -1.25
N ILE A 243 17.26 -18.19 -1.14
CA ILE A 243 16.49 -19.39 -0.77
C ILE A 243 16.68 -20.51 -1.81
N LYS A 244 16.55 -20.19 -3.10
CA LYS A 244 16.77 -21.15 -4.19
C LYS A 244 18.18 -21.76 -4.20
N ARG A 245 19.19 -21.01 -3.73
CA ARG A 245 20.58 -21.49 -3.56
C ARG A 245 20.81 -22.26 -2.25
N GLY A 246 19.82 -22.36 -1.37
CA GLY A 246 19.93 -23.01 -0.07
C GLY A 246 20.74 -22.21 0.96
N GLU A 247 20.93 -20.90 0.75
CA GLU A 247 21.67 -20.02 1.68
C GLU A 247 20.81 -19.59 2.87
N ILE A 248 19.49 -19.56 2.68
CA ILE A 248 18.48 -19.22 3.68
C ILE A 248 17.32 -20.22 3.52
N PRO A 249 16.71 -20.75 4.60
CA PRO A 249 15.51 -21.57 4.50
C PRO A 249 14.28 -20.76 4.10
N MET A 250 13.30 -21.42 3.50
CA MET A 250 11.94 -20.86 3.38
C MET A 250 11.28 -20.87 4.77
N THR A 251 10.47 -19.86 5.07
CA THR A 251 9.65 -19.85 6.28
C THR A 251 8.44 -20.77 6.10
N ASP A 252 8.05 -21.44 7.18
CA ASP A 252 6.88 -22.33 7.22
C ASP A 252 5.57 -21.53 7.36
N ASP A 253 4.52 -21.96 6.67
CA ASP A 253 3.21 -21.29 6.69
C ASP A 253 2.58 -21.37 8.08
N ASP A 254 2.78 -22.48 8.80
CA ASP A 254 2.32 -22.62 10.19
C ASP A 254 3.01 -21.59 11.10
N ALA A 255 4.29 -21.30 10.87
CA ALA A 255 5.01 -20.25 11.61
C ALA A 255 4.50 -18.84 11.27
N HIS A 256 4.02 -18.59 10.04
CA HIS A 256 3.32 -17.35 9.71
C HIS A 256 1.98 -17.24 10.46
N ALA A 257 1.20 -18.32 10.50
CA ALA A 257 -0.08 -18.35 11.20
C ALA A 257 0.09 -18.13 12.71
N ASP A 258 1.05 -18.80 13.35
CA ASP A 258 1.35 -18.62 14.78
C ASP A 258 1.76 -17.17 15.10
N ARG A 259 2.57 -16.55 14.24
CA ARG A 259 3.00 -15.15 14.44
C ARG A 259 1.91 -14.13 14.20
N TYR A 260 0.97 -14.42 13.30
CA TYR A 260 -0.25 -13.64 13.16
C TYR A 260 -1.06 -13.68 14.46
N LEU A 261 -1.23 -14.86 15.05
CA LEU A 261 -1.95 -15.02 16.32
C LEU A 261 -1.27 -14.26 17.46
N ILE A 262 0.07 -14.33 17.56
CA ILE A 262 0.86 -13.56 18.53
C ILE A 262 0.64 -12.05 18.33
N ALA A 263 0.63 -11.58 17.08
CA ALA A 263 0.42 -10.17 16.78
C ALA A 263 -0.99 -9.71 17.16
N ASP A 264 -2.03 -10.46 16.78
CA ASP A 264 -3.42 -10.14 17.09
C ASP A 264 -3.67 -10.10 18.61
N GLU A 265 -3.13 -11.07 19.35
CA GLU A 265 -3.21 -11.12 20.81
C GLU A 265 -2.51 -9.92 21.47
N ALA A 266 -1.28 -9.62 21.07
CA ALA A 266 -0.50 -8.51 21.62
C ALA A 266 -1.15 -7.14 21.33
N MET A 267 -1.61 -6.95 20.09
CA MET A 267 -2.29 -5.73 19.66
C MET A 267 -3.61 -5.54 20.41
N ALA A 268 -4.43 -6.57 20.53
CA ALA A 268 -5.68 -6.53 21.29
C ALA A 268 -5.44 -6.21 22.77
N ALA A 269 -4.45 -6.85 23.41
CA ALA A 269 -4.08 -6.59 24.80
C ALA A 269 -3.60 -5.14 25.02
N ALA A 270 -3.00 -4.52 24.01
CA ALA A 270 -2.55 -3.13 24.03
C ALA A 270 -3.64 -2.11 23.63
N GLY A 271 -4.86 -2.56 23.32
CA GLY A 271 -6.00 -1.71 22.97
C GLY A 271 -6.07 -1.30 21.50
N TYR A 272 -5.40 -2.03 20.61
CA TYR A 272 -5.60 -1.90 19.16
C TYR A 272 -6.69 -2.87 18.70
N SER A 273 -7.46 -2.48 17.69
CA SER A 273 -8.45 -3.33 17.04
C SER A 273 -8.04 -3.61 15.61
N TRP A 274 -8.16 -4.87 15.22
CA TRP A 274 -8.05 -5.29 13.82
C TRP A 274 -9.12 -4.61 12.98
N TYR A 275 -8.75 -4.11 11.79
CA TYR A 275 -9.72 -3.55 10.85
C TYR A 275 -9.54 -4.03 9.41
N GLU A 276 -8.33 -4.47 9.03
CA GLU A 276 -8.12 -5.31 7.85
C GLU A 276 -6.96 -6.29 8.07
N VAL A 277 -6.87 -7.36 7.28
CA VAL A 277 -5.99 -8.54 7.47
C VAL A 277 -4.64 -8.23 8.10
N SER A 278 -3.89 -7.23 7.63
CA SER A 278 -2.53 -6.90 8.07
C SER A 278 -2.43 -5.63 8.93
N ASN A 279 -3.54 -5.04 9.39
CA ASN A 279 -3.54 -3.73 10.05
C ASN A 279 -4.45 -3.65 11.29
N TRP A 280 -3.92 -2.97 12.31
CA TRP A 280 -4.58 -2.69 13.58
C TRP A 280 -4.50 -1.19 13.90
N ALA A 281 -5.55 -0.64 14.50
CA ALA A 281 -5.62 0.77 14.91
C ALA A 281 -6.20 0.92 16.31
N ARG A 282 -5.76 1.93 17.08
CA ARG A 282 -6.30 2.24 18.42
C ARG A 282 -7.71 2.83 18.36
N THR A 283 -8.01 3.59 17.31
CA THR A 283 -9.31 4.23 17.10
C THR A 283 -9.76 4.07 15.65
N PRO A 284 -11.05 4.26 15.35
CA PRO A 284 -11.55 4.30 13.97
C PRO A 284 -10.83 5.33 13.11
N GLU A 285 -10.47 6.49 13.66
CA GLU A 285 -9.77 7.56 12.94
C GLU A 285 -8.31 7.17 12.62
N GLY A 286 -7.69 6.28 13.40
CA GLY A 286 -6.35 5.76 13.13
C GLY A 286 -6.26 4.76 11.97
N ARG A 287 -7.40 4.26 11.45
CA ARG A 287 -7.42 3.35 10.30
C ARG A 287 -6.93 4.06 9.05
N CYS A 288 -6.17 3.37 8.19
CA CYS A 288 -5.70 3.94 6.92
C CYS A 288 -6.85 4.06 5.92
N LEU A 289 -7.37 5.27 5.75
CA LEU A 289 -8.47 5.54 4.82
C LEU A 289 -8.06 5.24 3.37
N HIS A 290 -6.80 5.47 3.01
CA HIS A 290 -6.30 5.12 1.67
C HIS A 290 -6.33 3.60 1.42
N ASN A 291 -5.95 2.78 2.40
CA ASN A 291 -6.05 1.32 2.28
C ASN A 291 -7.51 0.87 2.18
N GLU A 292 -8.39 1.39 3.04
CA GLU A 292 -9.82 1.05 2.97
C GLU A 292 -10.47 1.49 1.65
N LEU A 293 -10.03 2.61 1.05
CA LEU A 293 -10.48 3.06 -0.27
C LEU A 293 -10.16 1.99 -1.34
N TYR A 294 -8.94 1.45 -1.34
CA TYR A 294 -8.56 0.34 -2.23
C TYR A 294 -9.38 -0.92 -1.96
N TRP A 295 -9.52 -1.31 -0.70
CA TRP A 295 -10.26 -2.52 -0.33
C TRP A 295 -11.74 -2.46 -0.68
N ARG A 296 -12.31 -1.24 -0.78
CA ARG A 296 -13.70 -1.02 -1.18
C ARG A 296 -13.86 -0.75 -2.69
N GLY A 297 -12.79 -0.86 -3.47
CA GLY A 297 -12.83 -0.68 -4.93
C GLY A 297 -13.26 0.73 -5.37
N ALA A 298 -12.90 1.75 -4.58
CA ALA A 298 -13.17 3.14 -4.94
C ALA A 298 -12.23 3.62 -6.08
N ASP A 299 -12.36 4.88 -6.48
CA ASP A 299 -11.57 5.43 -7.59
C ASP A 299 -10.25 6.00 -7.07
N TRP A 300 -9.15 5.77 -7.78
CA TRP A 300 -7.86 6.42 -7.51
C TRP A 300 -7.04 6.69 -8.77
N TRP A 301 -6.26 7.76 -8.70
CA TRP A 301 -5.22 8.07 -9.67
C TRP A 301 -3.85 7.80 -9.08
N GLY A 302 -3.13 6.82 -9.64
CA GLY A 302 -1.73 6.55 -9.35
C GLY A 302 -0.83 7.35 -10.28
N ALA A 303 -0.05 8.28 -9.72
CA ALA A 303 0.95 9.05 -10.44
C ALA A 303 2.37 8.58 -10.12
N GLY A 304 3.25 8.59 -11.11
CA GLY A 304 4.64 8.16 -11.02
C GLY A 304 4.94 6.85 -11.75
N PRO A 305 6.24 6.49 -11.90
CA PRO A 305 6.66 5.33 -12.65
C PRO A 305 6.18 4.02 -12.02
N GLY A 306 5.54 3.16 -12.82
CA GLY A 306 4.97 1.91 -12.33
C GLY A 306 3.73 2.06 -11.43
N ALA A 307 3.21 3.27 -11.24
CA ALA A 307 1.98 3.47 -10.47
C ALA A 307 0.78 2.85 -11.19
N HIS A 308 -0.13 2.26 -10.42
CA HIS A 308 -1.40 1.73 -10.89
C HIS A 308 -2.54 2.68 -10.52
N SER A 309 -3.54 2.77 -11.40
CA SER A 309 -4.74 3.58 -11.22
C SER A 309 -5.98 2.74 -11.48
N HIS A 310 -7.11 3.16 -10.89
CA HIS A 310 -8.41 2.56 -11.16
C HIS A 310 -9.49 3.62 -11.06
N VAL A 311 -10.23 3.83 -12.15
CA VAL A 311 -11.40 4.71 -12.17
C VAL A 311 -12.47 4.01 -12.95
N GLY A 312 -13.68 3.88 -12.41
CA GLY A 312 -14.77 3.43 -13.26
C GLY A 312 -14.81 1.93 -13.57
N GLY A 313 -13.93 1.12 -12.97
CA GLY A 313 -13.61 -0.22 -13.44
C GLY A 313 -12.72 -0.26 -14.68
N VAL A 314 -11.95 0.80 -14.91
CA VAL A 314 -10.81 0.80 -15.81
C VAL A 314 -9.57 0.85 -14.94
N ARG A 315 -8.69 -0.13 -15.08
CA ARG A 315 -7.41 -0.20 -14.35
C ARG A 315 -6.27 -0.03 -15.35
N TRP A 316 -5.28 0.80 -15.03
CA TRP A 316 -4.11 1.02 -15.88
C TRP A 316 -2.85 1.20 -15.06
N TRP A 317 -1.70 1.04 -15.70
CA TRP A 317 -0.40 1.09 -15.05
C TRP A 317 0.63 1.82 -15.89
N ASN A 318 1.43 2.65 -15.23
CA ASN A 318 2.45 3.46 -15.87
C ASN A 318 3.70 2.63 -16.24
N VAL A 319 4.46 3.12 -17.22
CA VAL A 319 5.79 2.59 -17.51
C VAL A 319 6.67 2.64 -16.25
N LYS A 320 7.43 1.57 -16.01
CA LYS A 320 8.22 1.41 -14.78
C LYS A 320 9.41 2.35 -14.66
N HIS A 321 10.17 2.52 -15.75
CA HIS A 321 11.46 3.20 -15.69
C HIS A 321 11.27 4.72 -15.59
N PRO A 322 11.86 5.40 -14.58
CA PRO A 322 11.66 6.83 -14.37
C PRO A 322 12.00 7.71 -15.59
N GLY A 323 13.02 7.34 -16.36
CA GLY A 323 13.38 8.04 -17.60
C GLY A 323 12.33 7.91 -18.71
N ALA A 324 11.72 6.74 -18.88
CA ALA A 324 10.67 6.53 -19.89
C ALA A 324 9.38 7.26 -19.50
N TYR A 325 9.05 7.24 -18.21
CA TYR A 325 7.96 8.00 -17.62
C TYR A 325 8.13 9.51 -17.85
N ALA A 326 9.30 10.06 -17.52
CA ALA A 326 9.60 11.48 -17.72
C ALA A 326 9.54 11.87 -19.20
N GLN A 327 10.04 11.02 -20.10
CA GLN A 327 9.99 11.25 -21.54
C GLN A 327 8.56 11.32 -22.07
N ALA A 328 7.69 10.39 -21.68
CA ALA A 328 6.29 10.39 -22.14
C ALA A 328 5.59 11.72 -21.78
N LEU A 329 5.76 12.17 -20.54
CA LEU A 329 5.18 13.44 -20.07
C LEU A 329 5.78 14.66 -20.76
N ALA A 330 7.09 14.67 -21.02
CA ALA A 330 7.76 15.75 -21.75
C ALA A 330 7.24 15.88 -23.20
N GLU A 331 6.83 14.76 -23.80
CA GLU A 331 6.21 14.70 -25.13
C GLU A 331 4.69 14.97 -25.11
N GLY A 332 4.11 15.21 -23.93
CA GLY A 332 2.67 15.44 -23.76
C GLY A 332 1.81 14.18 -23.93
N ARG A 333 2.40 12.99 -23.81
CA ARG A 333 1.72 11.69 -23.91
C ARG A 333 1.51 11.07 -22.53
N SER A 334 0.52 10.20 -22.43
CA SER A 334 0.25 9.35 -21.27
C SER A 334 1.46 8.47 -20.95
N PRO A 335 1.87 8.36 -19.68
CA PRO A 335 2.87 7.39 -19.24
C PRO A 335 2.30 5.97 -19.11
N GLY A 336 1.01 5.74 -19.39
CA GLY A 336 0.36 4.44 -19.32
C GLY A 336 1.00 3.40 -20.24
N ALA A 337 1.50 2.30 -19.66
CA ALA A 337 2.07 1.17 -20.38
C ALA A 337 0.98 0.19 -20.88
N GLY A 338 -0.10 0.06 -20.13
CA GLY A 338 -1.23 -0.82 -20.45
C GLY A 338 -2.43 -0.54 -19.56
N ARG A 339 -3.59 -1.05 -19.98
CA ARG A 339 -4.84 -1.01 -19.22
C ARG A 339 -5.68 -2.26 -19.40
N GLU A 340 -6.66 -2.40 -18.53
CA GLU A 340 -7.77 -3.33 -18.66
C GLU A 340 -9.11 -2.67 -18.31
N ILE A 341 -10.19 -3.23 -18.84
CA ILE A 341 -11.57 -2.82 -18.55
C ILE A 341 -12.25 -3.98 -17.83
N LEU A 342 -12.52 -3.80 -16.54
CA LEU A 342 -13.09 -4.83 -15.68
C LEU A 342 -14.54 -5.08 -16.05
N SER A 343 -14.87 -6.34 -16.31
CA SER A 343 -16.24 -6.79 -16.50
C SER A 343 -17.05 -6.69 -15.20
N ALA A 344 -18.37 -6.83 -15.29
CA ALA A 344 -19.21 -6.87 -14.09
C ALA A 344 -18.84 -8.05 -13.17
N GLU A 345 -18.37 -9.15 -13.75
CA GLU A 345 -17.93 -10.32 -13.01
C GLU A 345 -16.59 -10.08 -12.32
N ASP A 346 -15.60 -9.51 -13.03
CA ASP A 346 -14.30 -9.16 -12.41
C ASP A 346 -14.51 -8.25 -11.20
N ARG A 347 -15.36 -7.23 -11.34
CA ARG A 347 -15.71 -6.33 -10.23
C ARG A 347 -16.42 -7.05 -9.09
N ARG A 348 -17.28 -8.04 -9.37
CA ARG A 348 -17.94 -8.85 -8.33
C ARG A 348 -16.91 -9.67 -7.56
N VAL A 349 -16.02 -10.36 -8.27
CA VAL A 349 -14.94 -11.18 -7.69
C VAL A 349 -14.00 -10.33 -6.86
N GLU A 350 -13.54 -9.19 -7.39
CA GLU A 350 -12.66 -8.27 -6.67
C GLU A 350 -13.31 -7.74 -5.39
N ARG A 351 -14.61 -7.41 -5.41
CA ARG A 351 -15.32 -7.00 -4.19
C ARG A 351 -15.35 -8.11 -3.15
N ILE A 352 -15.54 -9.37 -3.54
CA ILE A 352 -15.49 -10.50 -2.59
C ILE A 352 -14.07 -10.62 -2.01
N LEU A 353 -13.05 -10.66 -2.87
CA LEU A 353 -11.63 -10.79 -2.48
C LEU A 353 -11.18 -9.66 -1.54
N LEU A 354 -11.47 -8.41 -1.90
CA LEU A 354 -10.94 -7.24 -1.21
C LEU A 354 -11.76 -6.87 0.03
N GLU A 355 -13.09 -6.91 -0.04
CA GLU A 355 -13.93 -6.53 1.12
C GLU A 355 -13.88 -7.59 2.24
N LEU A 356 -13.63 -8.87 1.93
CA LEU A 356 -13.43 -9.91 2.97
C LEU A 356 -12.20 -9.66 3.84
N ARG A 357 -11.25 -8.85 3.36
CA ARG A 357 -10.09 -8.45 4.17
C ARG A 357 -10.48 -7.53 5.31
N LEU A 358 -11.59 -6.81 5.19
CA LEU A 358 -12.04 -5.79 6.13
C LEU A 358 -12.85 -6.40 7.27
N VAL A 359 -12.85 -5.73 8.42
CA VAL A 359 -13.70 -6.08 9.57
C VAL A 359 -15.20 -6.05 9.27
N ASP A 360 -15.62 -5.27 8.26
CA ASP A 360 -17.01 -5.24 7.81
C ASP A 360 -17.35 -6.40 6.86
N GLY A 361 -16.34 -7.06 6.30
CA GLY A 361 -16.50 -8.11 5.29
C GLY A 361 -17.25 -7.65 4.03
N CYS A 362 -17.78 -8.61 3.28
CA CYS A 362 -18.52 -8.37 2.05
C CYS A 362 -20.01 -8.73 2.17
N PRO A 363 -20.92 -8.08 1.42
CA PRO A 363 -22.34 -8.42 1.46
C PRO A 363 -22.63 -9.75 0.76
N LEU A 364 -23.50 -10.59 1.36
CA LEU A 364 -23.89 -11.90 0.81
C LEU A 364 -24.60 -11.79 -0.54
N SER A 365 -25.14 -10.62 -0.89
CA SER A 365 -25.74 -10.35 -2.19
C SER A 365 -24.74 -10.42 -3.36
N LEU A 366 -23.43 -10.42 -3.09
CA LEU A 366 -22.39 -10.64 -4.09
C LEU A 366 -22.22 -12.12 -4.47
N LEU A 367 -22.68 -13.03 -3.61
CA LEU A 367 -22.41 -14.45 -3.75
C LEU A 367 -23.46 -15.10 -4.65
N ALA A 368 -22.99 -15.89 -5.61
CA ALA A 368 -23.85 -16.81 -6.35
C ALA A 368 -24.42 -17.89 -5.40
N PRO A 369 -25.44 -18.66 -5.81
CA PRO A 369 -26.01 -19.71 -4.95
C PRO A 369 -25.00 -20.71 -4.39
N ALA A 370 -23.96 -21.07 -5.17
CA ALA A 370 -22.86 -21.92 -4.71
C ALA A 370 -22.01 -21.25 -3.62
N GLY A 371 -21.59 -20.00 -3.86
CA GLY A 371 -20.87 -19.19 -2.88
C GLY A 371 -21.65 -18.94 -1.59
N LEU A 372 -22.98 -18.75 -1.66
CA LEU A 372 -23.82 -18.62 -0.47
C LEU A 372 -23.89 -19.92 0.34
N ALA A 373 -23.94 -21.07 -0.34
CA ALA A 373 -23.85 -22.37 0.32
C ALA A 373 -22.46 -22.60 0.94
N ALA A 374 -21.40 -22.14 0.28
CA ALA A 374 -20.04 -22.17 0.82
C ALA A 374 -19.89 -21.27 2.05
N ALA A 375 -20.42 -20.05 2.01
CA ALA A 375 -20.43 -19.13 3.15
C ALA A 375 -21.17 -19.73 4.36
N ARG A 376 -22.28 -20.44 4.15
CA ARG A 376 -22.97 -21.16 5.24
C ARG A 376 -22.09 -22.25 5.87
N ARG A 377 -21.39 -23.04 5.05
CA ARG A 377 -20.42 -24.03 5.57
C ARG A 377 -19.28 -23.35 6.32
N ALA A 378 -18.77 -22.23 5.81
CA ALA A 378 -17.73 -21.46 6.46
C ALA A 378 -18.17 -20.90 7.83
N VAL A 379 -19.45 -20.57 8.02
CA VAL A 379 -20.01 -20.26 9.35
C VAL A 379 -20.00 -21.50 10.25
N ASP A 380 -20.49 -22.65 9.76
CA ASP A 380 -20.51 -23.90 10.51
C ASP A 380 -19.09 -24.36 10.93
N ASP A 381 -18.10 -24.09 10.08
CA ASP A 381 -16.68 -24.38 10.30
C ASP A 381 -15.98 -23.31 11.17
N GLY A 382 -16.67 -22.23 11.57
CA GLY A 382 -16.11 -21.16 12.39
C GLY A 382 -15.10 -20.26 11.67
N LEU A 383 -15.18 -20.17 10.34
CA LEU A 383 -14.37 -19.28 9.50
C LEU A 383 -15.07 -17.94 9.21
N LEU A 384 -16.40 -17.91 9.26
CA LEU A 384 -17.19 -16.68 9.19
C LEU A 384 -17.97 -16.43 10.49
N GLU A 385 -18.14 -15.15 10.85
CA GLU A 385 -18.89 -14.73 12.03
C GLU A 385 -20.40 -15.00 11.84
N PRO A 386 -21.08 -15.70 12.78
CA PRO A 386 -22.51 -16.03 12.64
C PRO A 386 -23.44 -14.82 12.63
N ALA A 387 -23.24 -13.85 13.52
CA ALA A 387 -24.15 -12.70 13.65
C ALA A 387 -24.12 -11.78 12.41
N PRO A 388 -22.96 -11.35 11.86
CA PRO A 388 -22.92 -10.63 10.59
C PRO A 388 -23.51 -11.42 9.42
N PHE A 389 -23.39 -12.75 9.42
CA PHE A 389 -24.00 -13.60 8.39
C PHE A 389 -25.53 -13.54 8.41
N GLU A 390 -26.15 -13.51 9.60
CA GLU A 390 -27.59 -13.29 9.75
C GLU A 390 -28.03 -11.92 9.24
N ASP A 391 -27.16 -10.91 9.39
CA ASP A 391 -27.35 -9.54 8.87
C ASP A 391 -26.99 -9.37 7.39
N GLY A 392 -26.68 -10.47 6.69
CA GLY A 392 -26.43 -10.45 5.25
C GLY A 392 -24.99 -10.12 4.85
N ARG A 393 -24.01 -10.34 5.71
CA ARG A 393 -22.57 -10.13 5.43
C ARG A 393 -21.71 -11.34 5.75
N ALA A 394 -20.73 -11.63 4.89
CA ALA A 394 -19.65 -12.57 5.19
C ALA A 394 -18.49 -11.80 5.84
N VAL A 395 -18.23 -12.04 7.12
CA VAL A 395 -17.12 -11.43 7.90
C VAL A 395 -16.25 -12.55 8.44
N LEU A 396 -14.93 -12.47 8.25
CA LEU A 396 -13.99 -13.48 8.72
C LEU A 396 -13.88 -13.47 10.25
N THR A 397 -13.88 -14.66 10.87
CA THR A 397 -13.40 -14.83 12.25
C THR A 397 -11.87 -14.71 12.30
N LEU A 398 -11.24 -14.72 13.48
CA LEU A 398 -9.78 -14.85 13.59
C LEU A 398 -9.25 -16.08 12.84
N ARG A 399 -9.92 -17.22 12.95
CA ARG A 399 -9.54 -18.43 12.19
C ARG A 399 -9.76 -18.25 10.68
N GLY A 400 -10.83 -17.56 10.29
CA GLY A 400 -11.09 -17.19 8.90
C GLY A 400 -9.99 -16.32 8.30
N ARG A 401 -9.44 -15.37 9.06
CA ARG A 401 -8.35 -14.48 8.62
C ARG A 401 -7.10 -15.26 8.20
N LEU A 402 -6.76 -16.33 8.94
CA LEU A 402 -5.62 -17.21 8.61
C LEU A 402 -5.83 -18.00 7.30
N LEU A 403 -7.07 -18.17 6.87
CA LEU A 403 -7.46 -18.96 5.69
C LEU A 403 -8.19 -18.10 4.65
N ALA A 404 -7.97 -16.79 4.66
CA ALA A 404 -8.75 -15.83 3.88
C ALA A 404 -8.78 -16.19 2.38
N ASP A 405 -7.65 -16.55 1.78
CA ASP A 405 -7.56 -16.90 0.37
C ASP A 405 -8.39 -18.15 0.02
N ALA A 406 -8.40 -19.15 0.89
CA ALA A 406 -9.20 -20.36 0.71
C ALA A 406 -10.70 -20.04 0.84
N VAL A 407 -11.08 -19.22 1.82
CA VAL A 407 -12.47 -18.76 1.99
C VAL A 407 -12.93 -17.96 0.77
N VAL A 408 -12.11 -17.02 0.29
CA VAL A 408 -12.42 -16.21 -0.91
C VAL A 408 -12.66 -17.12 -2.10
N ARG A 409 -11.75 -18.05 -2.39
CA ARG A 409 -11.89 -18.99 -3.51
C ARG A 409 -13.22 -19.74 -3.45
N ASP A 410 -13.59 -20.27 -2.29
CA ASP A 410 -14.81 -21.05 -2.13
C ASP A 410 -16.09 -20.18 -2.20
N LEU A 411 -15.99 -18.87 -1.94
CA LEU A 411 -17.12 -17.92 -1.98
C LEU A 411 -17.40 -17.37 -3.39
N VAL A 412 -16.41 -17.36 -4.28
CA VAL A 412 -16.56 -16.82 -5.64
C VAL A 412 -17.40 -17.74 -6.52
N ASP A 413 -17.10 -19.04 -6.54
CA ASP A 413 -17.77 -20.06 -7.35
C ASP A 413 -17.52 -21.53 -6.91
#